data_AF-F3G9B0-F1
#
_entry.id   AF-F3G9B0-F1
#
_cell.length_a   1.000
_cell.length_b   1.000
_cell.length_c   1.000
_cell.angle_alpha   90.00
_cell.angle_beta   90.00
_cell.angle_gamma   90.00
#
_symmetry.space_group_name_H-M   'P 1'
#
loop_
_entity.id
_entity.type
_entity.pdbx_description
1 polymer ?
#
loop_
_entity_poly.entity_id
_entity_poly.type
_entity_poly.pdbx_seq_one_letter_code
_entity_poly.pdbx_strand_id
1 'polypeptide(L)'
;AEQFGESVPLEPNGPQMSVTEPLPYALPTVIGVFTRIKEEVIYFRQIPRGNIIIGGGNRNRPDMLNRRAYFKPESLINQMKQMKRLLPGAEKLNIIRVWSGIESYTPDSLPIMGRSGKVDGLFYAFGFCGHGFQLGPGVGDVMAELISTGSTRTLISPFDIRRFTDPTAIEMPLMSSLMSTGKLV
;
A
#
# COMPACT_ATOMS: atom_id res chain seq x y z
N ALA A 1 -18.84 3.92 -3.07
CA ALA A 1 -18.94 3.17 -1.83
C ALA A 1 -19.99 3.84 -0.93
N GLU A 2 -19.63 4.80 -0.07
CA GLU A 2 -20.58 5.43 0.87
C GLU A 2 -21.81 6.07 0.20
N GLN A 3 -21.62 6.82 -0.90
CA GLN A 3 -22.74 7.41 -1.66
C GLN A 3 -23.72 6.39 -2.26
N PHE A 4 -23.31 5.12 -2.36
CA PHE A 4 -24.13 4.00 -2.82
C PHE A 4 -24.59 3.09 -1.67
N GLY A 5 -24.45 3.55 -0.42
CA GLY A 5 -24.84 2.80 0.77
C GLY A 5 -23.91 1.63 1.12
N GLU A 6 -22.69 1.61 0.60
CA GLU A 6 -21.69 0.57 0.86
C GLU A 6 -20.45 1.19 1.48
N SER A 7 -20.59 1.70 2.72
CA SER A 7 -19.49 2.37 3.41
C SER A 7 -18.39 1.38 3.80
N VAL A 8 -17.13 1.82 3.62
CA VAL A 8 -15.94 1.07 3.99
C VAL A 8 -15.16 1.90 5.01
N PRO A 9 -14.70 1.32 6.13
CA PRO A 9 -13.89 2.03 7.11
C PRO A 9 -12.49 2.34 6.55
N LEU A 10 -12.38 3.39 5.74
CA LEU A 10 -11.11 3.84 5.15
C LEU A 10 -10.46 4.95 5.98
N GLU A 11 -9.20 4.75 6.32
CA GLU A 11 -8.38 5.78 6.94
C GLU A 11 -7.41 6.41 5.92
N PRO A 12 -7.48 7.73 5.72
CA PRO A 12 -6.51 8.42 4.87
C PRO A 12 -5.20 8.61 5.63
N ASN A 13 -4.09 8.30 4.97
CA ASN A 13 -2.75 8.42 5.52
C ASN A 13 -1.79 8.97 4.46
N GLY A 14 -0.75 9.64 4.94
CA GLY A 14 0.24 10.35 4.16
C GLY A 14 1.62 9.73 4.30
N PRO A 15 1.96 8.67 3.55
CA PRO A 15 3.34 8.18 3.50
C PRO A 15 4.26 9.25 2.93
N GLN A 16 5.48 9.29 3.44
CA GLN A 16 6.50 10.26 3.04
C GLN A 16 7.66 9.56 2.36
N MET A 17 8.16 10.20 1.31
CA MET A 17 9.29 9.77 0.53
C MET A 17 10.36 10.86 0.51
N SER A 18 11.61 10.44 0.41
CA SER A 18 12.75 11.33 0.18
C SER A 18 13.66 10.78 -0.91
N VAL A 19 14.47 11.64 -1.51
CA VAL A 19 15.41 11.25 -2.56
C VAL A 19 16.74 11.97 -2.43
N THR A 20 17.82 11.25 -2.64
CA THR A 20 19.19 11.76 -2.57
C THR A 20 19.60 12.45 -3.87
N GLU A 21 20.71 13.18 -3.85
CA GLU A 21 21.49 13.49 -5.04
C GLU A 21 21.91 12.20 -5.79
N PRO A 22 22.20 12.27 -7.11
CA PRO A 22 22.60 11.08 -7.87
C PRO A 22 24.00 10.61 -7.45
N LEU A 23 24.18 9.30 -7.38
CA LEU A 23 25.44 8.60 -7.10
C LEU A 23 25.76 7.61 -8.23
N PRO A 24 27.01 7.12 -8.37
CA PRO A 24 27.30 5.96 -9.20
C PRO A 24 26.35 4.80 -8.86
N TYR A 25 25.79 4.17 -9.89
CA TYR A 25 24.84 3.08 -9.70
C TYR A 25 25.56 1.85 -9.13
N ALA A 26 25.18 1.45 -7.92
CA ALA A 26 25.81 0.37 -7.17
C ALA A 26 24.81 -0.53 -6.43
N LEU A 27 23.55 -0.11 -6.30
CA LEU A 27 22.51 -0.84 -5.57
C LEU A 27 21.40 -1.30 -6.53
N PRO A 28 21.56 -2.49 -7.17
CA PRO A 28 20.56 -3.01 -8.10
C PRO A 28 19.30 -3.55 -7.41
N THR A 29 19.42 -3.92 -6.13
CA THR A 29 18.36 -4.55 -5.35
C THR A 29 17.53 -3.51 -4.60
N VAL A 30 16.22 -3.75 -4.50
CA VAL A 30 15.35 -3.01 -3.58
C VAL A 30 15.57 -3.56 -2.17
N ILE A 31 15.90 -2.68 -1.22
CA ILE A 31 16.11 -3.06 0.18
C ILE A 31 14.90 -2.60 0.98
N GLY A 32 14.34 -3.51 1.78
CA GLY A 32 13.20 -3.24 2.65
C GLY A 32 13.38 -3.91 4.00
N VAL A 33 13.07 -3.18 5.06
CA VAL A 33 13.02 -3.65 6.44
C VAL A 33 11.62 -3.44 6.97
N PHE A 34 11.04 -4.51 7.49
CA PHE A 34 9.75 -4.50 8.18
C PHE A 34 9.93 -4.99 9.61
N THR A 35 9.43 -4.22 10.57
CA THR A 35 9.41 -4.60 11.98
C THR A 35 8.06 -4.24 12.59
N ARG A 36 7.80 -4.71 13.83
CA ARG A 36 6.60 -4.31 14.58
C ARG A 36 6.64 -2.83 15.03
N ILE A 37 7.82 -2.20 14.99
CA ILE A 37 8.04 -0.81 15.37
C ILE A 37 7.99 0.02 14.08
N LYS A 38 6.94 0.83 13.91
CA LYS A 38 6.68 1.57 12.66
C LYS A 38 7.84 2.48 12.26
N GLU A 39 8.52 3.07 13.24
CA GLU A 39 9.67 3.94 13.07
C GLU A 39 10.89 3.23 12.49
N GLU A 40 10.99 1.90 12.62
CA GLU A 40 12.09 1.11 12.07
C GLU A 40 11.80 0.54 10.68
N VAL A 41 10.58 0.70 10.18
CA VAL A 41 10.23 0.33 8.82
C VAL A 41 10.90 1.30 7.85
N ILE A 42 11.68 0.78 6.91
CA ILE A 42 12.33 1.58 5.86
C ILE A 42 12.44 0.74 4.59
N TYR A 43 12.30 1.38 3.44
CA TYR A 43 12.65 0.77 2.17
C TYR A 43 13.31 1.80 1.27
N PHE A 44 14.22 1.35 0.42
CA PHE A 44 14.85 2.21 -0.55
C PHE A 44 15.34 1.43 -1.76
N ARG A 45 15.51 2.16 -2.86
CA ARG A 45 16.12 1.65 -4.08
C ARG A 45 16.95 2.73 -4.74
N GLN A 46 18.02 2.33 -5.42
CA GLN A 46 18.69 3.21 -6.36
C GLN A 46 18.05 3.04 -7.74
N ILE A 47 17.82 4.15 -8.44
CA ILE A 47 17.40 4.12 -9.85
C ILE A 47 18.64 4.21 -10.76
N PRO A 48 18.56 3.81 -12.05
CA PRO A 48 19.70 3.87 -12.96
C PRO A 48 20.33 5.26 -13.11
N ARG A 49 19.54 6.33 -12.88
CA ARG A 49 20.03 7.72 -12.82
C ARG A 49 20.96 8.02 -11.63
N GLY A 50 21.04 7.11 -10.66
CA GLY A 50 21.91 7.19 -9.50
C GLY A 50 21.25 7.64 -8.21
N ASN A 51 20.07 8.25 -8.27
CA ASN A 51 19.35 8.71 -7.07
C ASN A 51 18.88 7.51 -6.22
N ILE A 52 18.94 7.66 -4.90
CA ILE A 52 18.34 6.70 -3.97
C ILE A 52 17.00 7.27 -3.51
N ILE A 53 15.93 6.53 -3.79
CA ILE A 53 14.56 6.84 -3.35
C ILE A 53 14.28 6.08 -2.07
N ILE A 54 13.82 6.78 -1.04
CA ILE A 54 13.70 6.28 0.33
C ILE A 54 12.26 6.50 0.80
N GLY A 55 11.68 5.49 1.44
CA GLY A 55 10.37 5.54 2.06
C GLY A 55 10.31 4.71 3.35
N GLY A 56 9.14 4.70 3.97
CA GLY A 56 8.91 4.03 5.25
C GLY A 56 8.84 5.01 6.42
N GLY A 57 8.79 4.45 7.62
CA GLY A 57 8.52 5.15 8.86
C GLY A 57 7.02 5.42 9.07
N ASN A 58 6.74 6.39 9.94
CA ASN A 58 5.38 6.79 10.25
C ASN A 58 4.69 7.49 9.08
N ARG A 59 3.41 7.15 8.92
CA ARG A 59 2.49 7.82 8.00
C ARG A 59 1.88 9.03 8.70
N ASN A 60 1.74 10.13 7.99
CA ASN A 60 1.17 11.36 8.53
C ASN A 60 -0.32 11.42 8.27
N ARG A 61 -1.09 12.05 9.17
CA ARG A 61 -2.50 12.33 8.86
C ARG A 61 -2.56 13.42 7.78
N PRO A 62 -3.19 13.18 6.62
CA PRO A 62 -3.30 14.17 5.57
C PRO A 62 -4.39 15.20 5.87
N ASP A 63 -4.29 16.36 5.22
CA ASP A 63 -5.34 17.37 5.19
C ASP A 63 -6.33 17.02 4.07
N MET A 64 -7.48 16.47 4.46
CA MET A 64 -8.51 16.05 3.51
C MET A 64 -9.36 17.21 3.00
N LEU A 65 -9.36 18.36 3.68
CA LEU A 65 -10.05 19.57 3.21
C LEU A 65 -9.30 20.15 2.00
N ASN A 66 -7.98 20.30 2.14
CA ASN A 66 -7.11 20.82 1.07
C ASN A 66 -6.55 19.73 0.15
N ARG A 67 -6.93 18.47 0.37
CA ARG A 67 -6.49 17.28 -0.39
C ARG A 67 -4.96 17.20 -0.52
N ARG A 68 -4.26 17.45 0.59
CA ARG A 68 -2.80 17.50 0.62
C ARG A 68 -2.23 16.68 1.78
N ALA A 69 -1.24 15.85 1.46
CA ALA A 69 -0.35 15.26 2.45
C ALA A 69 0.90 16.14 2.58
N TYR A 70 1.14 16.67 3.78
CA TYR A 70 2.32 17.47 4.08
C TYR A 70 3.45 16.57 4.56
N PHE A 71 4.68 16.93 4.18
CA PHE A 71 5.86 16.28 4.74
C PHE A 71 6.06 16.74 6.19
N LYS A 72 6.66 15.88 7.00
CA LYS A 72 7.05 16.16 8.37
C LYS A 72 8.58 16.00 8.53
N PRO A 73 9.28 17.03 9.05
CA PRO A 73 10.73 16.96 9.26
C PRO A 73 11.18 15.77 10.11
N GLU A 74 10.42 15.41 11.15
CA GLU A 74 10.72 14.28 12.03
C GLU A 74 10.72 12.94 11.28
N SER A 75 9.83 12.77 10.29
CA SER A 75 9.79 11.58 9.44
C SER A 75 11.04 11.46 8.59
N LEU A 76 11.56 12.59 8.07
CA LEU A 76 12.81 12.61 7.31
C LEU A 76 14.00 12.26 8.21
N ILE A 77 14.08 12.88 9.39
CA ILE A 77 15.13 12.59 10.36
C ILE A 77 15.12 11.11 10.74
N ASN A 78 13.93 10.53 10.95
CA ASN A 78 13.80 9.10 11.22
C ASN A 78 14.27 8.23 10.04
N GLN A 79 13.86 8.54 8.80
CA GLN A 79 14.33 7.85 7.60
C GLN A 79 15.86 7.85 7.51
N MET A 80 16.51 8.98 7.80
CA MET A 80 17.98 9.08 7.79
C MET A 80 18.65 8.27 8.90
N LYS A 81 18.05 8.20 10.09
CA LYS A 81 18.51 7.33 11.17
C LYS A 81 18.47 5.86 10.76
N GLN A 82 17.37 5.39 10.17
CA GLN A 82 17.25 4.00 9.73
C GLN A 82 18.16 3.71 8.53
N MET A 83 18.29 4.66 7.58
CA MET A 83 19.15 4.52 6.42
C MET A 83 20.62 4.33 6.81
N LYS A 84 21.12 5.11 7.77
CA LYS A 84 22.49 4.99 8.30
C LYS A 84 22.78 3.59 8.87
N ARG A 85 21.78 2.90 9.43
CA ARG A 85 21.94 1.54 9.95
C ARG A 85 22.14 0.50 8.84
N LEU A 86 21.63 0.76 7.64
CA LEU A 86 21.59 -0.19 6.52
C LEU A 86 22.62 0.11 5.43
N LEU A 87 22.93 1.39 5.23
CA LEU A 87 23.87 1.86 4.22
C LEU A 87 24.91 2.79 4.87
N PRO A 88 26.05 2.24 5.35
CA PRO A 88 27.13 3.04 5.90
C PRO A 88 27.61 4.11 4.90
N GLY A 89 27.75 5.36 5.35
CA GLY A 89 28.09 6.49 4.50
C GLY A 89 26.88 7.26 3.98
N ALA A 90 25.65 6.75 4.14
CA ALA A 90 24.43 7.45 3.76
C ALA A 90 24.26 8.80 4.49
N GLU A 91 24.87 8.98 5.67
CA GLU A 91 24.86 10.23 6.42
C GLU A 91 25.58 11.39 5.70
N LYS A 92 26.35 11.11 4.66
CA LYS A 92 27.07 12.11 3.85
C LYS A 92 26.28 12.56 2.61
N LEU A 93 25.14 11.94 2.34
CA LEU A 93 24.35 12.19 1.14
C LEU A 93 23.42 13.38 1.33
N ASN A 94 23.29 14.20 0.30
CA ASN A 94 22.31 15.28 0.28
C ASN A 94 20.92 14.76 -0.09
N ILE A 95 19.90 15.12 0.69
CA ILE A 95 18.50 14.95 0.31
C ILE A 95 18.09 16.15 -0.54
N ILE A 96 17.78 15.90 -1.82
CA ILE A 96 17.45 16.96 -2.78
C ILE A 96 15.96 17.24 -2.88
N ARG A 97 15.11 16.30 -2.41
CA ARG A 97 13.65 16.47 -2.38
C ARG A 97 12.99 15.55 -1.36
N VAL A 98 11.89 16.03 -0.79
CA VAL A 98 10.95 15.26 0.04
C VAL A 98 9.55 15.50 -0.49
N TRP A 99 8.70 14.46 -0.45
CA TRP A 99 7.30 14.58 -0.82
C TRP A 99 6.43 13.61 -0.01
N SER A 100 5.13 13.85 -0.02
CA SER A 100 4.13 12.97 0.56
C SER A 100 2.91 12.92 -0.38
N GLY A 101 2.15 11.84 -0.32
CA GLY A 101 0.92 11.64 -1.08
C GLY A 101 -0.19 11.13 -0.17
N ILE A 102 -1.45 11.22 -0.60
CA ILE A 102 -2.58 10.66 0.15
C ILE A 102 -2.83 9.24 -0.33
N GLU A 103 -2.91 8.31 0.63
CA GLU A 103 -3.32 6.94 0.43
C GLU A 103 -4.47 6.60 1.37
N SER A 104 -5.19 5.51 1.08
CA SER A 104 -6.29 5.02 1.90
C SER A 104 -6.03 3.60 2.35
N TYR A 105 -6.37 3.34 3.61
CA TYR A 105 -6.08 2.09 4.29
C TYR A 105 -7.37 1.52 4.88
N THR A 106 -7.64 0.24 4.60
CA THR A 106 -8.68 -0.54 5.27
C THR A 106 -8.12 -1.13 6.57
N PRO A 107 -8.98 -1.56 7.52
CA PRO A 107 -8.52 -2.13 8.80
C PRO A 107 -7.74 -3.44 8.62
N ASP A 108 -8.03 -4.19 7.56
CA ASP A 108 -7.38 -5.46 7.21
C ASP A 108 -6.19 -5.30 6.27
N SER A 109 -5.86 -4.07 5.85
CA SER A 109 -4.81 -3.77 4.88
C SER A 109 -4.96 -4.43 3.50
N LEU A 110 -6.18 -4.85 3.13
CA LEU A 110 -6.50 -5.43 1.82
C LEU A 110 -7.31 -4.45 0.95
N PRO A 111 -7.14 -4.46 -0.38
CA PRO A 111 -7.95 -3.61 -1.25
C PRO A 111 -9.44 -3.99 -1.25
N ILE A 112 -10.27 -3.07 -1.74
CA ILE A 112 -11.61 -3.40 -2.24
C ILE A 112 -11.52 -3.62 -3.74
N MET A 113 -11.99 -4.78 -4.19
CA MET A 113 -12.11 -5.13 -5.61
C MET A 113 -13.42 -5.90 -5.85
N GLY A 114 -14.02 -5.71 -7.03
CA GLY A 114 -15.16 -6.51 -7.48
C GLY A 114 -16.42 -5.71 -7.70
N ARG A 115 -17.56 -6.41 -7.78
CA ARG A 115 -18.89 -5.83 -8.00
C ARG A 115 -19.38 -5.12 -6.74
N SER A 116 -20.19 -4.08 -6.92
CA SER A 116 -21.07 -3.59 -5.87
C SER A 116 -22.06 -4.69 -5.47
N GLY A 117 -22.35 -4.80 -4.18
CA GLY A 117 -23.41 -5.65 -3.64
C GLY A 117 -24.79 -4.99 -3.65
N LYS A 118 -24.89 -3.70 -4.02
CA LYS A 118 -26.14 -2.93 -4.00
C LYS A 118 -26.56 -2.32 -5.34
N VAL A 119 -25.62 -2.05 -6.23
CA VAL A 119 -25.86 -1.32 -7.48
C VAL A 119 -25.36 -2.15 -8.65
N ASP A 120 -26.30 -2.55 -9.51
CA ASP A 120 -25.94 -3.29 -10.73
C ASP A 120 -25.08 -2.43 -11.67
N GLY A 121 -24.12 -3.06 -12.34
CA GLY A 121 -23.15 -2.38 -13.21
C GLY A 121 -22.07 -1.54 -12.52
N LEU A 122 -22.10 -1.39 -11.19
CA LEU A 122 -21.05 -0.69 -10.43
C LEU A 122 -19.94 -1.64 -9.98
N PHE A 123 -18.68 -1.22 -10.14
CA PHE A 123 -17.49 -1.97 -9.74
C PHE A 123 -16.56 -1.10 -8.88
N TYR A 124 -15.84 -1.74 -7.98
CA TYR A 124 -14.90 -1.11 -7.06
C TYR A 124 -13.48 -1.62 -7.28
N ALA A 125 -12.51 -0.71 -7.17
CA ALA A 125 -11.08 -0.98 -7.17
C ALA A 125 -10.38 0.17 -6.40
N PHE A 126 -10.32 0.08 -5.07
CA PHE A 126 -9.76 1.15 -4.21
C PHE A 126 -9.16 0.61 -2.90
N GLY A 127 -8.54 1.48 -2.11
CA GLY A 127 -8.06 1.12 -0.76
C GLY A 127 -6.84 0.20 -0.76
N PHE A 128 -5.92 0.37 -1.71
CA PHE A 128 -4.77 -0.54 -1.90
C PHE A 128 -3.68 -0.49 -0.82
N CYS A 129 -3.86 0.27 0.26
CA CYS A 129 -3.01 0.21 1.46
C CYS A 129 -1.49 0.35 1.21
N GLY A 130 -1.09 1.17 0.23
CA GLY A 130 0.32 1.39 -0.13
C GLY A 130 0.90 0.39 -1.16
N HIS A 131 0.11 -0.58 -1.61
CA HIS A 131 0.53 -1.59 -2.59
C HIS A 131 -0.01 -1.32 -4.01
N GLY A 132 -0.73 -0.22 -4.21
CA GLY A 132 -1.43 0.07 -5.47
C GLY A 132 -0.54 0.15 -6.70
N PHE A 133 0.70 0.65 -6.56
CA PHE A 133 1.64 0.71 -7.69
C PHE A 133 2.04 -0.69 -8.18
N GLN A 134 2.35 -1.61 -7.26
CA GLN A 134 2.75 -2.97 -7.60
C GLN A 134 1.57 -3.78 -8.15
N LEU A 135 0.37 -3.58 -7.59
CA LEU A 135 -0.82 -4.33 -7.95
C LEU A 135 -1.52 -3.81 -9.22
N GLY A 136 -1.27 -2.55 -9.60
CA GLY A 136 -1.99 -1.83 -10.66
C GLY A 136 -2.22 -2.63 -11.95
N PRO A 137 -1.19 -3.21 -12.58
CA PRO A 137 -1.36 -4.00 -13.80
C PRO A 137 -2.30 -5.21 -13.61
N GLY A 138 -2.07 -6.02 -12.57
CA GLY A 138 -2.89 -7.19 -12.30
C GLY A 138 -4.33 -6.84 -11.91
N VAL A 139 -4.51 -5.76 -11.14
CA VAL A 139 -5.84 -5.22 -10.81
C VAL A 139 -6.56 -4.78 -12.08
N GLY A 140 -5.86 -4.08 -12.99
CA GLY A 140 -6.42 -3.65 -14.27
C GLY A 140 -6.92 -4.82 -15.10
N ASP A 141 -6.09 -5.84 -15.29
CA ASP A 141 -6.44 -7.04 -16.06
C ASP A 141 -7.65 -7.78 -15.46
N VAL A 142 -7.64 -8.00 -14.14
CA VAL A 142 -8.70 -8.72 -13.43
C VAL A 142 -10.02 -7.95 -13.46
N MET A 143 -9.99 -6.64 -13.22
CA MET A 143 -11.19 -5.83 -13.26
C MET A 143 -11.73 -5.70 -14.69
N ALA A 144 -10.87 -5.61 -15.70
CA ALA A 144 -11.29 -5.58 -17.10
C ALA A 144 -11.98 -6.89 -17.52
N GLU A 145 -11.44 -8.06 -17.14
CA GLU A 145 -12.06 -9.38 -17.38
C GLU A 145 -13.43 -9.46 -16.68
N LEU A 146 -13.49 -9.10 -15.40
CA LEU A 146 -14.71 -9.13 -14.60
C LEU A 146 -15.82 -8.24 -15.19
N ILE A 147 -15.47 -7.03 -15.61
CA ILE A 147 -16.40 -6.05 -16.18
C ILE A 147 -16.90 -6.52 -17.54
N SER A 148 -16.01 -7.02 -18.40
CA SER A 148 -16.36 -7.37 -19.79
C SER A 148 -17.08 -8.71 -19.93
N THR A 149 -16.74 -9.70 -19.11
CA THR A 149 -17.23 -11.08 -19.28
C THR A 149 -18.24 -11.52 -18.23
N GLY A 150 -18.38 -10.77 -17.14
CA GLY A 150 -19.21 -11.18 -16.01
C GLY A 150 -18.42 -11.80 -14.85
N SER A 151 -17.23 -12.35 -15.09
CA SER A 151 -16.48 -13.18 -14.14
C SER A 151 -14.96 -13.06 -14.33
N THR A 152 -14.17 -13.60 -13.40
CA THR A 152 -12.71 -13.72 -13.54
C THR A 152 -12.25 -15.03 -12.92
N ARG A 153 -11.17 -15.61 -13.46
CA ARG A 153 -10.52 -16.80 -12.87
C ARG A 153 -9.64 -16.45 -11.67
N THR A 154 -9.31 -15.18 -11.50
CA THR A 154 -8.51 -14.72 -10.36
C THR A 154 -9.37 -14.68 -9.11
N LEU A 155 -8.89 -15.30 -8.03
CA LEU A 155 -9.61 -15.29 -6.76
C LEU A 155 -9.58 -13.88 -6.16
N ILE A 156 -10.71 -13.17 -6.25
CA ILE A 156 -10.89 -11.83 -5.68
C ILE A 156 -11.94 -11.76 -4.57
N SER A 157 -12.54 -12.90 -4.18
CA SER A 157 -13.56 -12.91 -3.11
C SER A 157 -13.08 -12.33 -1.77
N PRO A 158 -11.79 -12.44 -1.34
CA PRO A 158 -11.33 -11.76 -0.13
C PRO A 158 -11.33 -10.23 -0.22
N PHE A 159 -11.40 -9.67 -1.44
CA PHE A 159 -11.39 -8.23 -1.69
C PHE A 159 -12.78 -7.64 -1.87
N ASP A 160 -13.84 -8.46 -1.76
CA ASP A 160 -15.21 -8.01 -1.91
C ASP A 160 -15.56 -6.95 -0.87
N ILE A 161 -16.32 -5.92 -1.28
CA ILE A 161 -16.73 -4.82 -0.40
C ILE A 161 -17.64 -5.31 0.73
N ARG A 162 -18.40 -6.37 0.49
CA ARG A 162 -19.35 -6.94 1.45
C ARG A 162 -18.67 -7.50 2.69
N ARG A 163 -17.35 -7.72 2.67
CA ARG A 163 -16.61 -8.15 3.87
C ARG A 163 -16.74 -7.21 5.06
N PHE A 164 -17.07 -5.94 4.82
CA PHE A 164 -17.28 -4.93 5.86
C PHE A 164 -18.74 -4.71 6.24
N THR A 165 -19.70 -5.23 5.46
CA THR A 165 -21.13 -5.02 5.69
C THR A 165 -21.89 -6.31 6.01
N ASP A 166 -21.41 -7.45 5.50
CA ASP A 166 -21.94 -8.79 5.72
C ASP A 166 -20.79 -9.82 5.66
N PRO A 167 -20.15 -10.11 6.80
CA PRO A 167 -19.05 -11.08 6.87
C PRO A 167 -19.45 -12.51 6.49
N THR A 168 -20.76 -12.84 6.50
CA THR A 168 -21.24 -14.19 6.15
C THR A 168 -21.35 -14.41 4.65
N ALA A 169 -21.35 -13.34 3.86
CA ALA A 169 -21.41 -13.38 2.40
C ALA A 169 -20.09 -13.85 1.74
N ILE A 170 -19.03 -14.08 2.52
CA ILE A 170 -17.73 -14.53 2.02
C ILE A 170 -17.52 -15.98 2.42
N GLU A 171 -17.83 -16.88 1.50
CA GLU A 171 -17.24 -18.22 1.56
C GLU A 171 -15.73 -18.07 1.38
N MET A 172 -15.00 -18.09 2.50
CA MET A 172 -13.55 -18.22 2.51
C MET A 172 -13.21 -19.69 2.23
N PRO A 173 -12.63 -20.04 1.06
CA PRO A 173 -12.24 -21.43 0.79
C PRO A 173 -11.08 -21.90 1.70
N LEU A 174 -10.39 -20.98 2.39
CA LEU A 174 -9.22 -21.28 3.20
C LEU A 174 -9.50 -21.77 4.63
N MET A 175 -10.70 -21.52 5.18
CA MET A 175 -10.99 -21.92 6.58
C MET A 175 -11.26 -23.43 6.74
N SER A 176 -11.66 -24.12 5.67
CA SER A 176 -11.83 -25.58 5.69
C SER A 176 -10.47 -26.33 5.65
N SER A 177 -9.46 -25.73 5.01
CA SER A 177 -8.12 -26.32 4.90
C SER A 177 -7.26 -26.12 6.15
N LEU A 178 -7.32 -24.95 6.79
CA LEU A 178 -6.49 -24.63 7.97
C LEU A 178 -6.90 -25.38 9.25
N MET A 179 -8.17 -25.78 9.38
CA MET A 179 -8.61 -26.63 10.50
C MET A 179 -8.23 -28.11 10.33
N SER A 180 -7.78 -28.53 9.15
CA SER A 180 -7.42 -29.92 8.86
C SER A 180 -5.94 -30.24 9.14
N THR A 181 -5.02 -29.28 9.04
CA THR A 181 -3.57 -29.61 8.99
C THR A 181 -2.72 -29.09 10.13
N GLY A 182 -3.25 -28.29 11.08
CA GLY A 182 -2.60 -28.05 12.38
C GLY A 182 -1.12 -27.67 12.34
N LYS A 183 -0.63 -27.03 11.27
CA LYS A 183 0.78 -26.67 11.11
C LYS A 183 0.91 -25.21 10.68
N LEU A 184 1.35 -24.40 11.64
CA LEU A 184 2.04 -23.15 11.37
C LEU A 184 3.41 -23.50 10.77
N VAL A 185 3.74 -22.93 9.61
CA VAL A 185 5.12 -22.73 9.18
C VAL A 185 5.30 -21.24 8.97
#